data_AF-A0A434V0H1-F1
#
_entry.id   AF-A0A434V0H1-F1
#
_cell.length_a   1.000
_cell.length_b   1.000
_cell.length_c   1.000
_cell.angle_alpha   90.00
_cell.angle_beta   90.00
_cell.angle_gamma   90.00
#
_symmetry.space_group_name_H-M   'P 1'
#
loop_
_entity.id
_entity.type
_entity.pdbx_description
1 polymer ?
#
loop_
_entity_poly.entity_id
_entity_poly.type
_entity_poly.pdbx_seq_one_letter_code
_entity_poly.pdbx_strand_id
1 'polypeptide(L)'
;MAREKDADRSVRGKQGHQLGPEAKDPTRAVVIVPVLTRQPRGEDDSNRPRLSRSADARHDEAVGLASAIDLNPVHTAVVTVADPRPATLLGSGKVAEFADIVKERKAELVIVDHPLTPVQQRNLEKELNAKVLDRTGLILEIFGERART
;
A
#
# COMPACT_ATOMS: atom_id res chain seq x y z
N MET A 1 74.31 -31.57 -6.35
CA MET A 1 74.18 -30.10 -6.52
C MET A 1 72.80 -29.72 -6.03
N ALA A 2 72.70 -29.31 -4.75
CA ALA A 2 72.55 -27.92 -4.30
C ALA A 2 71.06 -27.50 -4.33
N ARG A 3 70.40 -26.91 -3.33
CA ARG A 3 70.55 -26.55 -1.89
C ARG A 3 69.07 -26.27 -1.44
N GLU A 4 68.58 -26.65 -0.25
CA GLU A 4 68.49 -25.82 0.98
C GLU A 4 67.62 -24.53 0.78
N LYS A 5 66.64 -24.09 1.59
CA LYS A 5 66.07 -24.39 2.92
C LYS A 5 64.78 -23.53 3.13
N ASP A 6 64.01 -23.91 4.16
CA ASP A 6 63.21 -23.10 5.11
C ASP A 6 61.99 -22.22 4.75
N ALA A 7 60.90 -22.58 5.46
CA ALA A 7 59.92 -21.78 6.20
C ALA A 7 59.47 -20.38 5.73
N ASP A 8 58.15 -20.21 5.61
CA ASP A 8 57.46 -19.23 6.45
C ASP A 8 55.99 -19.61 6.72
N ARG A 9 55.59 -19.38 7.97
CA ARG A 9 54.23 -19.46 8.48
C ARG A 9 53.51 -18.15 8.10
N SER A 10 52.18 -18.24 8.09
CA SER A 10 51.28 -17.25 8.71
C SER A 10 50.39 -16.40 7.79
N VAL A 11 49.18 -16.23 8.32
CA VAL A 11 48.22 -15.12 8.18
C VAL A 11 47.22 -15.14 7.02
N ARG A 12 46.01 -15.58 7.40
CA ARG A 12 44.69 -14.95 7.24
C ARG A 12 44.30 -14.39 5.86
N GLY A 13 43.14 -14.88 5.42
CA GLY A 13 42.16 -14.11 4.65
C GLY A 13 40.81 -14.80 4.68
N LYS A 14 40.14 -14.80 5.85
CA LYS A 14 38.69 -15.06 5.88
C LYS A 14 38.03 -13.93 5.08
N GLN A 15 37.68 -14.19 3.82
CA GLN A 15 36.82 -13.29 3.07
C GLN A 15 35.45 -13.33 3.75
N GLY A 16 35.23 -12.38 4.64
CA GLY A 16 33.90 -12.11 5.17
C GLY A 16 33.02 -11.69 4.02
N HIS A 17 32.06 -12.53 3.65
CA HIS A 17 30.85 -12.05 3.01
C HIS A 17 30.14 -11.18 4.05
N GLN A 18 30.45 -9.88 4.06
CA GLN A 18 29.56 -8.88 4.63
C GLN A 18 28.36 -8.80 3.69
N LEU A 19 27.35 -9.62 3.96
CA LEU A 19 26.01 -9.39 3.48
C LEU A 19 25.58 -8.06 4.11
N GLY A 20 25.59 -6.98 3.31
CA GLY A 20 24.90 -5.75 3.67
C GLY A 20 23.43 -6.07 3.97
N PRO A 21 22.71 -5.22 4.72
CA PRO A 21 21.30 -5.46 4.97
C PRO A 21 20.59 -5.58 3.63
N GLU A 22 19.97 -6.74 3.37
CA GLU A 22 19.13 -6.94 2.18
C GLU A 22 18.07 -5.85 2.19
N ALA A 23 18.12 -4.92 1.24
CA ALA A 23 17.07 -3.94 1.04
C ALA A 23 15.80 -4.74 0.74
N LYS A 24 14.84 -4.71 1.67
CA LYS A 24 13.58 -5.44 1.53
C LYS A 24 12.83 -4.83 0.35
N ASP A 25 12.33 -5.66 -0.56
CA ASP A 25 11.54 -5.17 -1.69
C ASP A 25 10.34 -4.34 -1.18
N PRO A 26 10.00 -3.21 -1.81
CA PRO A 26 8.85 -2.39 -1.46
C PRO A 26 7.56 -3.22 -1.42
N THR A 27 6.71 -2.95 -0.42
CA THR A 27 5.47 -3.73 -0.25
C THR A 27 4.52 -3.48 -1.43
N ARG A 28 4.12 -4.55 -2.11
CA ARG A 28 3.23 -4.49 -3.29
C ARG A 28 1.80 -4.16 -2.85
N ALA A 29 1.24 -3.08 -3.40
CA ALA A 29 -0.06 -2.56 -3.01
C ALA A 29 -1.03 -2.42 -4.19
N VAL A 30 -2.32 -2.70 -3.94
CA VAL A 30 -3.42 -2.27 -4.81
C VAL A 30 -4.01 -0.98 -4.25
N VAL A 31 -4.20 0.05 -5.08
CA VAL A 31 -4.81 1.33 -4.66
C VAL A 31 -6.19 1.47 -5.27
N ILE A 32 -7.21 1.59 -4.43
CA ILE A 32 -8.61 1.74 -4.82
C ILE A 32 -9.05 3.14 -4.39
N VAL A 33 -9.67 3.89 -5.32
CA VAL A 33 -10.12 5.25 -5.10
C VAL A 33 -11.64 5.31 -5.29
N PRO A 34 -12.43 5.15 -4.22
CA PRO A 34 -13.89 5.21 -4.31
C PRO A 34 -14.38 6.63 -4.60
N VAL A 35 -15.27 6.75 -5.58
CA VAL A 35 -16.01 7.97 -5.91
C VAL A 35 -17.49 7.72 -5.70
N LEU A 36 -18.03 8.22 -4.57
CA LEU A 36 -19.43 8.03 -4.21
C LEU A 36 -20.30 9.01 -5.01
N THR A 37 -21.30 8.50 -5.74
CA THR A 37 -22.18 9.36 -6.56
C THR A 37 -23.29 10.02 -5.76
N ARG A 38 -23.58 9.53 -4.55
CA ARG A 38 -24.58 10.09 -3.63
C ARG A 38 -23.90 10.43 -2.32
N GLN A 39 -23.59 11.70 -2.09
CA GLN A 39 -23.28 12.17 -0.73
C GLN A 39 -24.56 12.11 0.12
N PRO A 40 -24.49 11.68 1.38
CA PRO A 40 -25.61 11.86 2.30
C PRO A 40 -25.94 13.35 2.37
N ARG A 41 -27.21 13.71 2.16
CA ARG A 41 -27.71 15.06 2.48
C ARG A 41 -27.62 15.22 3.99
N GLY A 42 -26.62 15.92 4.48
CA GLY A 42 -26.42 16.22 5.90
C GLY A 42 -25.52 17.43 6.10
N GLU A 43 -26.18 18.53 6.49
CA GLU A 43 -25.72 19.76 7.16
C GLU A 43 -24.78 20.74 6.42
N ASP A 44 -25.30 21.97 6.25
CA ASP A 44 -24.71 23.25 5.83
C ASP A 44 -23.21 23.28 5.49
N ASP A 45 -22.89 23.13 4.20
CA ASP A 45 -21.55 23.36 3.65
C ASP A 45 -21.60 24.36 2.49
N SER A 46 -22.37 25.43 2.69
CA SER A 46 -22.58 26.49 1.70
C SER A 46 -21.40 27.46 1.55
N ASN A 47 -20.33 27.32 2.34
CA ASN A 47 -19.24 28.32 2.40
C ASN A 47 -17.80 27.78 2.33
N ARG A 48 -17.58 26.52 1.98
CA ARG A 48 -16.25 26.06 1.53
C ARG A 48 -16.30 25.87 0.02
N PRO A 49 -15.34 26.41 -0.76
CA PRO A 49 -15.17 25.95 -2.13
C PRO A 49 -14.87 24.46 -2.02
N ARG A 50 -15.88 23.62 -2.25
CA ARG A 50 -15.67 22.20 -2.54
C ARG A 50 -14.95 22.20 -3.86
N LEU A 51 -13.62 22.34 -3.81
CA LEU A 51 -12.76 21.87 -4.89
C LEU A 51 -12.99 20.37 -4.92
N SER A 52 -14.09 19.95 -5.54
CA SER A 52 -14.34 18.57 -5.91
C SER A 52 -13.24 18.26 -6.91
N ARG A 53 -12.07 17.87 -6.40
CA ARG A 53 -10.96 17.37 -7.20
C ARG A 53 -11.53 16.30 -8.13
N SER A 54 -11.11 16.32 -9.38
CA SER A 54 -11.48 15.26 -10.32
C SER A 54 -11.10 13.90 -9.71
N ALA A 55 -11.81 12.85 -10.13
CA ALA A 55 -11.49 11.50 -9.70
C ALA A 55 -10.01 11.17 -9.99
N ASP A 56 -9.49 11.66 -11.13
CA ASP A 56 -8.09 11.51 -11.53
C ASP A 56 -7.14 12.22 -10.55
N ALA A 57 -7.44 13.45 -10.14
CA ALA A 57 -6.60 14.15 -9.17
C ALA A 57 -6.58 13.48 -7.79
N ARG A 58 -7.70 12.88 -7.36
CA ARG A 58 -7.74 12.07 -6.13
C ARG A 58 -6.94 10.79 -6.28
N HIS A 59 -6.99 10.17 -7.45
CA HIS A 59 -6.22 8.99 -7.76
C HIS A 59 -4.71 9.27 -7.74
N ASP A 60 -4.26 10.30 -8.43
CA ASP A 60 -2.85 10.67 -8.50
C ASP A 60 -2.30 11.01 -7.11
N GLU A 61 -3.10 11.67 -6.27
CA GLU A 61 -2.79 11.90 -4.87
C GLU A 61 -2.61 10.58 -4.11
N ALA A 62 -3.58 9.66 -4.17
CA ALA A 62 -3.53 8.40 -3.43
C ALA A 62 -2.32 7.54 -3.84
N VAL A 63 -2.00 7.50 -5.14
CA VAL A 63 -0.80 6.83 -5.67
C VAL A 63 0.47 7.50 -5.14
N GLY A 64 0.56 8.82 -5.22
CA GLY A 64 1.70 9.57 -4.71
C GLY A 64 1.92 9.40 -3.21
N LEU A 65 0.86 9.35 -2.41
CA LEU A 65 0.93 9.10 -0.97
C LEU A 65 1.45 7.69 -0.65
N ALA A 66 1.01 6.67 -1.40
CA ALA A 66 1.51 5.30 -1.23
C ALA A 66 3.01 5.22 -1.57
N SER A 67 3.43 5.78 -2.71
CA SER A 67 4.83 5.78 -3.12
C SER A 67 5.74 6.58 -2.17
N ALA A 68 5.20 7.53 -1.41
CA ALA A 68 5.97 8.31 -0.44
C ALA A 68 6.40 7.52 0.81
N ILE A 69 5.84 6.33 1.04
CA ILE A 69 6.17 5.45 2.17
C ILE A 69 6.65 4.07 1.73
N ASP A 70 7.43 4.03 0.64
CA ASP A 70 8.05 2.82 0.10
C ASP A 70 7.07 1.68 -0.19
N LEU A 71 5.84 2.03 -0.59
CA LEU A 71 4.90 1.09 -1.17
C LEU A 71 5.02 1.12 -2.70
N ASN A 72 4.79 -0.03 -3.32
CA ASN A 72 4.80 -0.21 -4.77
C ASN A 72 3.37 -0.46 -5.29
N PRO A 73 2.69 0.56 -5.85
CA PRO A 73 1.38 0.37 -6.46
C PRO A 73 1.46 -0.51 -7.71
N VAL A 74 1.01 -1.76 -7.60
CA VAL A 74 1.01 -2.75 -8.70
C VAL A 74 -0.31 -2.79 -9.47
N HIS A 75 -1.34 -2.15 -8.94
CA HIS A 75 -2.62 -1.88 -9.60
C HIS A 75 -3.27 -0.66 -8.96
N THR A 76 -3.92 0.17 -9.76
CA THR A 76 -4.65 1.35 -9.28
C THR A 76 -5.98 1.47 -10.02
N ALA A 77 -7.03 1.85 -9.30
CA ALA A 77 -8.37 1.96 -9.89
C ALA A 77 -9.21 3.04 -9.22
N VAL A 78 -9.84 3.88 -10.05
CA VAL A 78 -10.98 4.71 -9.64
C VAL A 78 -12.24 3.86 -9.73
N VAL A 79 -13.02 3.82 -8.65
CA VAL A 79 -14.25 3.02 -8.58
C VAL A 79 -15.43 3.90 -8.24
N THR A 80 -16.36 4.05 -9.17
CA THR A 80 -17.63 4.70 -8.91
C THR A 80 -18.50 3.82 -8.01
N VAL A 81 -18.91 4.35 -6.84
CA VAL A 81 -19.73 3.65 -5.85
C VAL A 81 -21.09 4.32 -5.77
N ALA A 82 -22.09 3.74 -6.44
CA ALA A 82 -23.44 4.29 -6.44
C ALA A 82 -24.20 4.03 -5.13
N ASP A 83 -24.03 2.83 -4.56
CA ASP A 83 -24.69 2.38 -3.34
C ASP A 83 -23.65 1.72 -2.42
N PRO A 84 -23.08 2.47 -1.45
CA PRO A 84 -22.10 1.97 -0.51
C PRO A 84 -22.63 0.77 0.29
N ARG A 85 -21.95 -0.37 0.21
CA ARG A 85 -22.34 -1.56 0.98
C ARG A 85 -21.92 -1.42 2.44
N PRO A 86 -22.81 -1.62 3.42
CA PRO A 86 -22.44 -1.60 4.83
C PRO A 86 -21.35 -2.62 5.18
N ALA A 87 -21.31 -3.74 4.45
CA ALA A 87 -20.36 -4.82 4.69
C ALA A 87 -18.97 -4.57 4.12
N THR A 88 -18.81 -3.89 2.98
CA THR A 88 -17.53 -3.85 2.23
C THR A 88 -17.26 -2.54 1.50
N LEU A 89 -18.13 -1.53 1.63
CA LEU A 89 -18.17 -0.30 0.80
C LEU A 89 -18.48 -0.59 -0.69
N LEU A 90 -17.74 -1.51 -1.30
CA LEU A 90 -17.88 -1.96 -2.68
C LEU A 90 -18.92 -3.08 -2.82
N GLY A 91 -19.51 -3.22 -4.00
CA GLY A 91 -20.35 -4.38 -4.34
C GLY A 91 -19.54 -5.66 -4.49
N SER A 92 -20.16 -6.82 -4.27
CA SER A 92 -19.51 -8.15 -4.29
C SER A 92 -18.74 -8.44 -5.58
N GLY A 93 -19.27 -8.03 -6.75
CA GLY A 93 -18.56 -8.20 -8.02
C GLY A 93 -17.23 -7.46 -8.07
N LYS A 94 -17.17 -6.22 -7.55
CA LYS A 94 -15.92 -5.45 -7.48
C LYS A 94 -14.97 -6.01 -6.42
N VAL A 95 -15.49 -6.51 -5.30
CA VAL A 95 -14.66 -7.18 -4.29
C VAL A 95 -14.00 -8.43 -4.89
N ALA A 96 -14.75 -9.26 -5.62
CA ALA A 96 -14.21 -10.45 -6.29
C ALA A 96 -13.16 -10.09 -7.35
N GLU A 97 -13.44 -9.08 -8.19
CA GLU A 97 -12.48 -8.56 -9.18
C GLU A 97 -11.17 -8.12 -8.52
N PHE A 98 -11.23 -7.38 -7.40
CA PHE A 98 -10.02 -6.97 -6.69
C PHE A 98 -9.33 -8.12 -5.98
N ALA A 99 -10.05 -9.13 -5.47
CA ALA A 99 -9.44 -10.33 -4.89
C ALA A 99 -8.59 -11.08 -5.94
N ASP A 100 -9.11 -11.21 -7.17
CA ASP A 100 -8.38 -11.81 -8.28
C ASP A 100 -7.14 -10.98 -8.66
N ILE A 101 -7.28 -9.65 -8.73
CA ILE A 101 -6.16 -8.73 -9.00
C ILE A 101 -5.09 -8.82 -7.91
N VAL A 102 -5.47 -8.82 -6.64
CA VAL A 102 -4.57 -8.94 -5.49
C VAL A 102 -3.77 -10.24 -5.61
N LYS A 103 -4.44 -11.34 -5.92
CA LYS A 103 -3.80 -12.65 -6.12
C LYS A 103 -2.88 -12.67 -7.32
N GLU A 104 -3.33 -12.20 -8.49
CA GLU A 104 -2.55 -12.18 -9.74
C GLU A 104 -1.30 -11.30 -9.59
N ARG A 105 -1.46 -10.13 -8.98
CA ARG A 105 -0.39 -9.15 -8.77
C ARG A 105 0.43 -9.44 -7.52
N LYS A 106 0.12 -10.49 -6.75
CA LYS A 106 0.79 -10.82 -5.48
C LYS A 106 0.89 -9.60 -4.57
N ALA A 107 -0.20 -8.84 -4.44
CA ALA A 107 -0.24 -7.70 -3.56
C ALA A 107 -0.45 -8.17 -2.12
N GLU A 108 0.26 -7.56 -1.18
CA GLU A 108 0.17 -7.88 0.26
C GLU A 108 -0.71 -6.85 1.00
N LEU A 109 -0.91 -5.70 0.36
CA LEU A 109 -1.63 -4.57 0.89
C LEU A 109 -2.67 -4.07 -0.12
N VAL A 110 -3.83 -3.67 0.39
CA VAL A 110 -4.84 -2.93 -0.36
C VAL A 110 -5.09 -1.61 0.34
N ILE A 111 -4.91 -0.51 -0.39
CA ILE A 111 -5.24 0.83 0.06
C ILE A 111 -6.61 1.17 -0.50
N VAL A 112 -7.52 1.59 0.37
CA VAL A 112 -8.79 2.19 -0.01
C VAL A 112 -8.73 3.67 0.37
N ASP A 113 -8.66 4.57 -0.63
CA ASP A 113 -8.68 6.04 -0.43
C ASP A 113 -10.09 6.54 -0.05
N HIS A 114 -10.61 5.99 1.03
CA HIS A 114 -11.86 6.36 1.67
C HIS A 114 -11.83 5.84 3.11
N PRO A 115 -12.41 6.56 4.09
CA PRO A 115 -12.59 6.02 5.43
C PRO A 115 -13.42 4.72 5.39
N LEU A 116 -13.00 3.72 6.16
CA LEU A 116 -13.73 2.46 6.29
C LEU A 116 -14.30 2.33 7.70
N THR A 117 -15.51 1.77 7.81
CA THR A 117 -15.97 1.30 9.12
C THR A 117 -15.19 0.05 9.55
N PRO A 118 -15.10 -0.27 10.85
CA PRO A 118 -14.41 -1.47 11.32
C PRO A 118 -14.94 -2.76 10.68
N VAL A 119 -16.25 -2.83 10.43
CA VAL A 119 -16.88 -3.97 9.76
C VAL A 119 -16.45 -4.05 8.30
N GLN A 120 -16.44 -2.91 7.58
CA GLN A 120 -15.98 -2.86 6.19
C GLN A 120 -14.53 -3.29 6.05
N GLN A 121 -13.65 -2.77 6.91
CA GLN A 121 -12.23 -3.11 6.87
C GLN A 121 -12.01 -4.61 7.11
N ARG A 122 -12.56 -5.16 8.20
CA ARG A 122 -12.43 -6.59 8.51
C ARG A 122 -12.93 -7.49 7.39
N ASN A 123 -14.07 -7.14 6.79
CA ASN A 123 -14.65 -7.94 5.71
C ASN A 123 -13.81 -7.82 4.44
N LEU A 124 -13.33 -6.61 4.08
CA LEU A 124 -12.44 -6.44 2.92
C LEU A 124 -11.14 -7.22 3.11
N GLU A 125 -10.52 -7.20 4.29
CA GLU A 125 -9.32 -7.99 4.56
C GLU A 125 -9.55 -9.49 4.35
N LYS A 126 -10.70 -9.99 4.83
CA LYS A 126 -11.10 -11.38 4.66
C LYS A 126 -11.34 -11.74 3.19
N GLU A 127 -12.12 -10.95 2.47
CA GLU A 127 -12.51 -11.25 1.09
C GLU A 127 -11.35 -11.05 0.09
N LEU A 128 -10.47 -10.08 0.34
CA LEU A 128 -9.30 -9.79 -0.50
C LEU A 128 -8.09 -10.63 -0.13
N ASN A 129 -8.09 -11.28 1.03
CA ASN A 129 -6.97 -12.04 1.59
C ASN A 129 -5.66 -11.22 1.62
N ALA A 130 -5.76 -9.96 2.04
CA ALA A 130 -4.66 -9.01 2.14
C ALA A 130 -4.94 -8.00 3.27
N LYS A 131 -3.88 -7.36 3.80
CA LYS A 131 -4.06 -6.26 4.75
C LYS A 131 -4.77 -5.09 4.05
N VAL A 132 -5.69 -4.42 4.72
CA VAL A 132 -6.37 -3.26 4.17
C VAL A 132 -6.03 -2.01 4.99
N LEU A 133 -5.57 -0.96 4.31
CA LEU A 133 -5.43 0.37 4.88
C LEU A 133 -6.50 1.28 4.28
N ASP A 134 -7.29 1.91 5.14
CA ASP A 134 -8.16 3.00 4.73
C ASP A 134 -7.36 4.31 4.65
N ARG A 135 -8.02 5.42 4.26
CA ARG A 135 -7.35 6.73 4.16
C ARG A 135 -6.71 7.17 5.48
N THR A 136 -7.36 6.90 6.60
CA THR A 136 -6.83 7.25 7.93
C THR A 136 -5.57 6.45 8.24
N GLY A 137 -5.61 5.13 8.01
CA GLY A 137 -4.47 4.24 8.18
C GLY A 137 -3.27 4.65 7.34
N LEU A 138 -3.47 4.96 6.05
CA LEU A 138 -2.39 5.44 5.18
C LEU A 138 -1.72 6.72 5.72
N ILE A 139 -2.53 7.69 6.16
CA ILE A 139 -2.00 8.93 6.76
C ILE A 139 -1.17 8.65 8.01
N LEU A 140 -1.64 7.75 8.87
CA LEU A 140 -0.93 7.36 10.10
C LEU A 140 0.39 6.65 9.79
N GLU A 141 0.42 5.76 8.79
CA GLU A 141 1.66 5.09 8.35
C GLU A 141 2.67 6.13 7.82
N ILE A 142 2.23 7.13 7.05
CA ILE A 142 3.10 8.24 6.58
C ILE A 142 3.71 9.04 7.72
N PHE A 143 2.91 9.40 8.73
CA PHE A 143 3.46 10.09 9.89
C PHE A 143 4.37 9.19 10.72
N GLY A 144 4.03 7.90 10.84
CA GLY A 144 4.84 6.91 11.52
C GLY A 144 6.21 6.74 10.87
N GLU A 145 6.28 6.74 9.55
CA GLU A 145 7.55 6.63 8.81
C GLU A 145 8.40 7.89 8.97
N ARG A 146 7.80 9.07 8.84
CA ARG A 146 8.49 10.36 9.00
C ARG A 146 8.95 10.64 10.43
N ALA A 147 8.30 10.05 11.42
CA ALA A 147 8.71 10.19 12.83
C ALA A 147 9.93 9.32 13.19
N ARG A 148 10.34 8.38 12.31
CA ARG A 148 11.49 7.50 12.53
C ARG A 148 12.81 8.06 12.00
N THR A 149 12.77 9.12 11.20
CA THR A 149 13.94 9.86 10.68
C THR A 149 14.26 11.05 11.58
#